data_AF-A0A177N2Y6-F1
#
_entry.id   AF-A0A177N2Y6-F1
#
_cell.length_a   1.000
_cell.length_b   1.000
_cell.length_c   1.000
_cell.angle_alpha   90.00
_cell.angle_beta   90.00
_cell.angle_gamma   90.00
#
_symmetry.space_group_name_H-M   'P 1'
#
loop_
_entity.id
_entity.type
_entity.pdbx_description
1 polymer ?
#
loop_
_entity_poly.entity_id
_entity_poly.type
_entity_poly.pdbx_seq_one_letter_code
_entity_poly.pdbx_strand_id
1 'polypeptide(L)'
;MPVFIASSLILTTLIETQNPVLPFLNLEAFWMSAALIAAIFLLGGCSKRLSGAVWHDGFACACLWAWYGYWKPLFSEGSPQFSVFPVYFALLAAWMLFGFINRSPRFDWESQETFRYFETYLSRATPCTLAALVLVCLTLPEHYLSFPLAMTFFVIRSAFQRCIEIIDRL
;
A
#
# COMPACT_ATOMS: atom_id res chain seq x y z
N MET A 1 -4.44 7.93 1.53
CA MET A 1 -3.29 7.23 2.11
C MET A 1 -2.11 8.21 2.22
N PRO A 2 -2.26 9.31 2.99
CA PRO A 2 -1.21 10.32 3.10
C PRO A 2 0.06 9.79 3.78
N VAL A 3 -0.07 8.87 4.75
CA VAL A 3 1.10 8.36 5.48
C VAL A 3 1.95 7.47 4.59
N PHE A 4 1.32 6.66 3.73
CA PHE A 4 2.02 5.83 2.75
C PHE A 4 2.75 6.65 1.69
N ILE A 5 2.13 7.74 1.20
CA ILE A 5 2.79 8.69 0.29
C ILE A 5 4.02 9.29 0.97
N ALA A 6 3.87 9.80 2.19
CA ALA A 6 4.98 10.38 2.94
C ALA A 6 6.09 9.35 3.19
N SER A 7 5.76 8.12 3.59
CA SER A 7 6.72 7.04 3.83
C SER A 7 7.49 6.67 2.56
N SER A 8 6.80 6.62 1.42
CA SER A 8 7.41 6.34 0.11
C SER A 8 8.39 7.43 -0.31
N LEU A 9 8.03 8.70 -0.10
CA LEU A 9 8.91 9.84 -0.37
C LEU A 9 10.10 9.88 0.60
N ILE A 10 9.88 9.64 1.90
CA ILE A 10 10.95 9.55 2.89
C ILE A 10 11.93 8.46 2.48
N LEU A 11 11.45 7.25 2.16
CA LEU A 11 12.31 6.16 1.73
C LEU A 11 13.10 6.53 0.47
N THR A 12 12.47 7.16 -0.52
CA THR A 12 13.15 7.68 -1.71
C THR A 12 14.29 8.63 -1.32
N THR A 13 14.02 9.62 -0.47
CA THR A 13 15.05 10.59 -0.05
C THR A 13 16.19 9.92 0.71
N LEU A 14 15.91 8.93 1.56
CA LEU A 14 16.95 8.20 2.29
C LEU A 14 17.86 7.43 1.33
N ILE A 15 17.28 6.81 0.29
CA ILE A 15 18.01 6.04 -0.73
C ILE A 15 18.90 6.95 -1.57
N GLU A 16 18.34 8.04 -2.10
CA GLU A 16 19.08 8.99 -2.96
C GLU A 16 20.21 9.70 -2.20
N THR A 17 20.01 10.01 -0.92
CA THR A 17 21.03 10.65 -0.07
C THR A 17 22.02 9.66 0.53
N GLN A 18 21.87 8.34 0.28
CA GLN A 18 22.65 7.27 0.90
C GLN A 18 22.75 7.45 2.43
N ASN A 19 21.63 7.78 3.06
CA ASN A 19 21.59 8.21 4.43
C ASN A 19 22.11 7.10 5.40
N PRO A 20 22.87 7.44 6.45
CA PRO A 20 23.38 6.47 7.43
C PRO A 20 22.28 5.73 8.22
N VAL A 21 21.02 6.12 8.09
CA VAL A 21 19.87 5.39 8.64
C VAL A 21 19.55 4.11 7.87
N LEU A 22 19.90 4.00 6.58
CA LEU A 22 19.53 2.86 5.73
C LEU A 22 19.98 1.48 6.28
N PRO A 23 21.19 1.32 6.85
CA PRO A 23 21.61 0.04 7.43
C PRO A 23 20.71 -0.42 8.59
N PHE A 24 20.13 0.51 9.37
CA PHE A 24 19.22 0.16 10.46
C PHE A 24 17.92 -0.46 9.94
N LEU A 25 17.46 -0.06 8.75
CA LEU A 25 16.27 -0.63 8.13
C LEU A 25 16.47 -2.09 7.70
N ASN A 26 17.72 -2.49 7.46
CA ASN A 26 18.07 -3.86 7.07
C ASN A 26 18.21 -4.81 8.27
N LEU A 27 18.13 -4.30 9.50
CA LEU A 27 18.17 -5.13 10.70
C LEU A 27 16.99 -6.09 10.71
N GLU A 28 17.24 -7.36 11.02
CA GLU A 28 16.21 -8.40 11.07
C GLU A 28 15.04 -8.01 11.98
N ALA A 29 15.35 -7.48 13.17
CA ALA A 29 14.35 -7.00 14.10
C ALA A 29 13.46 -5.89 13.50
N PHE A 30 14.02 -5.01 12.67
CA PHE A 30 13.28 -3.90 12.08
C PHE A 30 12.29 -4.42 11.03
N TRP A 31 12.75 -5.12 9.99
CA TRP A 31 11.86 -5.54 8.91
C TRP A 31 10.87 -6.62 9.35
N MET A 32 11.24 -7.49 10.31
CA MET A 32 10.29 -8.43 10.92
C MET A 32 9.21 -7.70 11.74
N SER A 33 9.58 -6.65 12.48
CA SER A 33 8.59 -5.84 13.20
C SER A 33 7.63 -5.14 12.24
N ALA A 34 8.14 -4.62 11.12
CA ALA A 34 7.32 -4.02 10.06
C ALA A 34 6.37 -5.06 9.43
N ALA A 35 6.86 -6.28 9.13
CA ALA A 35 6.04 -7.36 8.60
C ALA A 35 4.94 -7.79 9.60
N LEU A 36 5.27 -7.87 10.90
CA LEU A 36 4.30 -8.15 11.96
C LEU A 36 3.23 -7.06 12.07
N ILE A 37 3.63 -5.78 12.01
CA ILE A 37 2.70 -4.65 11.99
C ILE A 37 1.78 -4.73 10.76
N ALA A 38 2.31 -5.10 9.59
CA ALA A 38 1.48 -5.32 8.39
C ALA A 38 0.45 -6.44 8.63
N ALA A 39 0.86 -7.57 9.22
CA ALA A 39 -0.08 -8.64 9.56
C ALA A 39 -1.16 -8.18 10.57
N ILE A 40 -0.81 -7.37 11.56
CA ILE A 40 -1.77 -6.80 12.52
C ILE A 40 -2.78 -5.89 11.81
N PHE A 41 -2.34 -5.02 10.90
CA PHE A 41 -3.23 -4.15 10.12
C PHE A 41 -4.16 -4.96 9.20
N LEU A 42 -3.65 -6.03 8.58
CA LEU A 42 -4.45 -6.95 7.78
C LEU A 42 -5.53 -7.61 8.65
N LEU A 43 -5.15 -8.22 9.77
CA LEU A 43 -6.10 -8.88 10.67
C LEU A 43 -7.12 -7.89 11.25
N GLY A 44 -6.67 -6.70 11.64
CA GLY A 44 -7.52 -5.62 12.16
C GLY A 44 -8.52 -5.09 11.13
N GLY A 45 -8.08 -4.92 9.88
CA GLY A 45 -8.92 -4.52 8.75
C GLY A 45 -9.94 -5.59 8.39
N CYS A 46 -9.52 -6.85 8.27
CA CYS A 46 -10.42 -7.96 7.92
C CYS A 46 -11.41 -8.31 9.04
N SER A 47 -11.03 -8.09 10.30
CA SER A 47 -11.95 -8.20 11.44
C SER A 47 -12.88 -6.98 11.57
N LYS A 48 -12.81 -6.01 10.65
CA LYS A 48 -13.56 -4.74 10.67
C LYS A 48 -13.37 -3.92 11.97
N ARG A 49 -12.25 -4.13 12.68
CA ARG A 49 -11.93 -3.42 13.94
C ARG A 49 -11.26 -2.08 13.69
N LEU A 50 -10.67 -1.91 12.50
CA LEU A 50 -10.01 -0.68 12.09
C LEU A 50 -10.80 0.01 10.97
N SER A 51 -10.78 1.34 10.96
CA SER A 51 -11.39 2.09 9.85
C SER A 51 -10.65 1.83 8.54
N GLY A 52 -11.38 1.88 7.42
CA GLY A 52 -10.82 1.76 6.07
C GLY A 52 -9.58 2.64 5.87
N ALA A 53 -9.62 3.89 6.33
CA ALA A 53 -8.52 4.82 6.16
C ALA A 53 -7.25 4.36 6.90
N VAL A 54 -7.40 3.95 8.17
CA VAL A 54 -6.27 3.60 9.03
C VAL A 54 -5.64 2.28 8.61
N TRP A 55 -6.45 1.25 8.35
CA TRP A 55 -5.90 -0.07 8.07
C TRP A 55 -5.21 -0.13 6.71
N HIS A 56 -5.79 0.48 5.67
CA HIS A 56 -5.17 0.49 4.35
C HIS A 56 -3.83 1.23 4.35
N ASP A 57 -3.80 2.44 4.95
CA ASP A 57 -2.61 3.29 4.99
C ASP A 57 -1.51 2.65 5.86
N GLY A 58 -1.89 2.15 7.05
CA GLY A 58 -0.97 1.45 7.95
C GLY A 58 -0.40 0.17 7.35
N PHE A 59 -1.24 -0.65 6.70
CA PHE A 59 -0.81 -1.87 6.02
C PHE A 59 0.22 -1.58 4.91
N ALA A 60 -0.08 -0.62 4.03
CA ALA A 60 0.78 -0.26 2.91
C ALA A 60 2.13 0.30 3.41
N CYS A 61 2.11 1.17 4.42
CA CYS A 61 3.32 1.67 5.08
C CYS A 61 4.18 0.54 5.64
N ALA A 62 3.57 -0.34 6.42
CA ALA A 62 4.28 -1.44 7.05
C ALA A 62 4.90 -2.39 6.00
N CYS A 63 4.17 -2.69 4.92
CA CYS A 63 4.68 -3.48 3.80
C CYS A 63 5.86 -2.80 3.09
N LEU A 64 5.85 -1.48 2.90
CA LEU A 64 6.95 -0.74 2.28
C LEU A 64 8.25 -0.89 3.07
N TRP A 65 8.17 -0.68 4.39
CA TRP A 65 9.34 -0.78 5.27
C TRP A 65 9.84 -2.21 5.38
N ALA A 66 8.93 -3.19 5.49
CA ALA A 66 9.27 -4.61 5.49
C ALA A 66 9.93 -5.02 4.16
N TRP A 67 9.38 -4.58 3.03
CA TRP A 67 9.93 -4.82 1.69
C TRP A 67 11.34 -4.30 1.54
N TYR A 68 11.59 -3.04 1.91
CA TYR A 68 12.92 -2.47 1.79
C TYR A 68 13.93 -3.24 2.64
N GLY A 69 13.65 -3.43 3.93
CA GLY A 69 14.59 -4.07 4.84
C GLY A 69 14.83 -5.54 4.55
N TYR A 70 13.81 -6.26 4.09
CA TYR A 70 13.92 -7.67 3.73
C TYR A 70 14.64 -7.86 2.39
N TRP A 71 14.31 -7.07 1.36
CA TRP A 71 14.85 -7.29 0.02
C TRP A 71 16.21 -6.61 -0.19
N LYS A 72 16.48 -5.44 0.41
CA LYS A 72 17.72 -4.69 0.12
C LYS A 72 19.02 -5.50 0.30
N PRO A 73 19.16 -6.38 1.30
CA PRO A 73 20.35 -7.22 1.46
C PRO A 73 20.47 -8.37 0.44
N LEU A 74 19.36 -8.79 -0.17
CA LEU A 74 19.29 -9.92 -1.11
C LEU A 74 19.67 -9.53 -2.54
N PHE A 75 19.58 -8.24 -2.87
CA PHE A 75 19.82 -7.71 -4.21
C PHE A 75 21.13 -6.94 -4.29
N SER A 76 21.70 -6.85 -5.49
CA SER A 76 22.92 -6.09 -5.74
C SER A 76 22.75 -4.60 -5.42
N GLU A 77 23.85 -3.96 -5.05
CA GLU A 77 23.90 -2.51 -4.88
C GLU A 77 23.53 -1.80 -6.19
N GLY A 78 22.78 -0.70 -6.07
CA GLY A 78 22.28 0.05 -7.23
C GLY A 78 21.09 -0.57 -7.97
N SER A 79 20.50 -1.67 -7.46
CA SER A 79 19.30 -2.26 -8.07
C SER A 79 18.17 -1.22 -8.21
N PRO A 80 17.64 -0.99 -9.43
CA PRO A 80 16.76 0.14 -9.73
C PRO A 80 15.40 0.05 -9.03
N GLN A 81 14.97 -1.15 -8.65
CA GLN A 81 13.71 -1.36 -7.93
C GLN A 81 13.63 -0.56 -6.62
N PHE A 82 14.75 -0.33 -5.94
CA PHE A 82 14.76 0.40 -4.66
C PHE A 82 14.61 1.92 -4.84
N SER A 83 15.09 2.50 -5.94
CA SER A 83 14.88 3.93 -6.24
C SER A 83 13.55 4.18 -6.97
N VAL A 84 13.13 3.26 -7.84
CA VAL A 84 11.95 3.46 -8.71
C VAL A 84 10.64 3.12 -7.99
N PHE A 85 10.55 2.01 -7.26
CA PHE A 85 9.26 1.56 -6.72
C PHE A 85 8.68 2.49 -5.65
N PRO A 86 9.46 3.06 -4.71
CA PRO A 86 8.91 4.02 -3.76
C PRO A 86 8.32 5.25 -4.46
N VAL A 87 9.00 5.80 -5.47
CA VAL A 87 8.46 6.93 -6.27
C VAL A 87 7.17 6.52 -6.98
N TYR A 88 7.16 5.35 -7.60
CA TYR A 88 5.96 4.79 -8.25
C TYR A 88 4.79 4.66 -7.27
N PHE A 89 5.01 4.11 -6.08
CA PHE A 89 3.97 3.96 -5.07
C PHE A 89 3.46 5.32 -4.55
N ALA A 90 4.34 6.29 -4.36
CA ALA A 90 3.97 7.64 -3.96
C ALA A 90 3.05 8.28 -5.01
N LEU A 91 3.41 8.19 -6.30
CA LEU A 91 2.62 8.73 -7.40
C LEU A 91 1.27 8.02 -7.53
N LEU A 92 1.24 6.69 -7.48
CA LEU A 92 0.02 5.90 -7.53
C LEU A 92 -0.93 6.29 -6.39
N ALA A 93 -0.42 6.29 -5.14
CA ALA A 93 -1.23 6.60 -3.97
C ALA A 93 -1.69 8.06 -3.95
N ALA A 94 -0.85 9.00 -4.41
CA ALA A 94 -1.22 10.40 -4.56
C ALA A 94 -2.32 10.57 -5.62
N TRP A 95 -2.20 9.91 -6.77
CA TRP A 95 -3.23 9.94 -7.79
C TRP A 95 -4.56 9.38 -7.28
N MET A 96 -4.53 8.24 -6.58
CA MET A 96 -5.75 7.67 -5.98
C MET A 96 -6.35 8.59 -4.91
N LEU A 97 -5.52 9.22 -4.08
CA LEU A 97 -5.97 10.14 -3.04
C LEU A 97 -6.62 11.41 -3.61
N PHE A 98 -5.93 12.10 -4.51
CA PHE A 98 -6.39 13.39 -5.04
C PHE A 98 -7.41 13.25 -6.16
N GLY A 99 -7.26 12.23 -7.01
CA GLY A 99 -8.14 11.98 -8.15
C GLY A 99 -9.46 11.34 -7.76
N PHE A 100 -9.46 10.41 -6.80
CA PHE A 100 -10.64 9.65 -6.43
C PHE A 100 -11.12 9.97 -5.02
N ILE A 101 -10.34 9.65 -3.98
CA ILE A 101 -10.81 9.70 -2.58
C ILE A 101 -11.29 11.10 -2.18
N ASN A 102 -10.51 12.15 -2.45
CA ASN A 102 -10.88 13.52 -2.08
C ASN A 102 -12.01 14.09 -2.95
N ARG A 103 -12.23 13.52 -4.14
CA ARG A 103 -13.25 13.94 -5.09
C ARG A 103 -14.55 13.15 -4.93
N SER A 104 -14.54 12.02 -4.24
CA SER A 104 -15.70 11.13 -4.12
C SER A 104 -16.96 11.80 -3.55
N PRO A 105 -16.91 12.78 -2.63
CA PRO A 105 -18.11 13.49 -2.19
C PRO A 105 -18.81 14.31 -3.29
N ARG A 106 -18.10 14.59 -4.38
CA ARG A 106 -18.56 15.43 -5.50
C ARG A 106 -18.93 14.59 -6.73
N PHE A 107 -18.87 13.27 -6.63
CA PHE A 107 -19.33 12.41 -7.70
C PHE A 107 -20.84 12.59 -7.88
N ASP A 108 -21.26 12.70 -9.13
CA ASP A 108 -22.66 12.71 -9.51
C ASP A 108 -23.31 11.35 -9.20
N TRP A 109 -24.64 11.33 -9.17
CA TRP A 109 -25.40 10.14 -8.80
C TRP A 109 -25.04 8.92 -9.67
N GLU A 110 -24.91 9.09 -10.99
CA GLU A 110 -24.61 8.00 -11.91
C GLU A 110 -23.22 7.40 -11.63
N SER A 111 -22.22 8.24 -11.36
CA SER A 111 -20.90 7.79 -10.93
C SER A 111 -20.94 7.03 -9.61
N GLN A 112 -21.69 7.52 -8.61
CA GLN A 112 -21.83 6.85 -7.32
C GLN A 112 -22.48 5.47 -7.45
N GLU A 113 -23.56 5.37 -8.24
CA GLU A 113 -24.26 4.12 -8.51
C GLU A 113 -23.37 3.13 -9.25
N THR A 114 -22.59 3.61 -10.22
CA THR A 114 -21.57 2.82 -10.93
C THR A 114 -20.52 2.26 -9.96
N PHE A 115 -20.00 3.08 -9.04
CA PHE A 115 -19.06 2.64 -8.01
C PHE A 115 -19.65 1.54 -7.11
N ARG A 116 -20.88 1.74 -6.62
CA ARG A 116 -21.59 0.73 -5.83
C ARG A 116 -21.80 -0.56 -6.62
N TYR A 117 -22.14 -0.46 -7.90
CA TYR A 117 -22.30 -1.63 -8.77
C TYR A 117 -20.98 -2.40 -8.91
N PHE A 118 -19.87 -1.70 -9.18
CA PHE A 118 -18.55 -2.33 -9.28
C PHE A 118 -18.12 -3.01 -7.98
N GLU A 119 -18.33 -2.37 -6.84
CA GLU A 119 -18.00 -2.96 -5.55
C GLU A 119 -18.89 -4.16 -5.19
N THR A 120 -20.19 -4.06 -5.44
CA THR A 120 -21.15 -5.07 -5.00
C THR A 120 -21.16 -6.29 -5.92
N TYR A 121 -21.07 -6.09 -7.23
CA TYR A 121 -21.34 -7.15 -8.21
C TYR A 121 -20.11 -7.61 -9.00
N LEU A 122 -19.11 -6.75 -9.23
CA LEU A 122 -17.91 -7.10 -9.99
C LEU A 122 -16.67 -7.37 -9.13
N SER A 123 -16.64 -6.92 -7.88
CA SER A 123 -15.48 -7.08 -7.01
C SER A 123 -15.32 -8.52 -6.51
N ARG A 124 -14.65 -9.38 -7.29
CA ARG A 124 -14.25 -10.72 -6.84
C ARG A 124 -13.10 -10.70 -5.82
N ALA A 125 -12.23 -9.69 -5.88
CA ALA A 125 -11.11 -9.53 -4.96
C ALA A 125 -11.43 -8.47 -3.91
N THR A 126 -11.52 -8.88 -2.65
CA THR A 126 -11.64 -7.95 -1.51
C THR A 126 -10.25 -7.37 -1.19
N PRO A 127 -10.16 -6.16 -0.62
CA PRO A 127 -8.85 -5.63 -0.22
C PRO A 127 -8.16 -6.51 0.84
N CYS A 128 -8.89 -7.30 1.63
CA CYS A 128 -8.32 -8.36 2.46
C CYS A 128 -7.58 -9.43 1.65
N THR A 129 -8.20 -9.95 0.58
CA THR A 129 -7.54 -10.93 -0.30
C THR A 129 -6.32 -10.35 -1.00
N LEU A 130 -6.37 -9.07 -1.39
CA LEU A 130 -5.23 -8.39 -2.00
C LEU A 130 -4.12 -8.10 -0.98
N ALA A 131 -4.46 -7.74 0.26
CA ALA A 131 -3.49 -7.58 1.33
C ALA A 131 -2.75 -8.89 1.62
N ALA A 132 -3.47 -10.01 1.69
CA ALA A 132 -2.86 -11.32 1.84
C ALA A 132 -1.93 -11.64 0.65
N LEU A 133 -2.36 -11.34 -0.57
CA LEU A 133 -1.53 -11.50 -1.77
C LEU A 133 -0.25 -10.65 -1.70
N VAL A 134 -0.32 -9.39 -1.22
CA VAL A 134 0.86 -8.53 -1.02
C VAL A 134 1.87 -9.19 -0.08
N LEU A 135 1.42 -9.77 1.04
CA LEU A 135 2.32 -10.48 1.96
C LEU A 135 2.93 -11.74 1.35
N VAL A 136 2.16 -12.49 0.55
CA VAL A 136 2.70 -13.63 -0.20
C VAL A 136 3.77 -13.17 -1.20
N CYS A 137 3.49 -12.14 -2.01
CA CYS A 137 4.45 -11.59 -2.96
C CYS A 137 5.70 -11.01 -2.27
N LEU A 138 5.58 -10.47 -1.06
CA LEU A 138 6.71 -10.00 -0.26
C LEU A 138 7.71 -11.13 0.05
N THR A 139 7.24 -12.37 0.19
CA THR A 139 8.09 -13.56 0.43
C THR A 139 8.75 -14.13 -0.83
N LEU A 140 8.52 -13.52 -2.01
CA LEU A 140 8.98 -14.02 -3.31
C LEU A 140 9.97 -13.05 -3.98
N PRO A 141 11.19 -12.87 -3.45
CA PRO A 141 12.17 -11.93 -4.03
C PRO A 141 12.55 -12.30 -5.48
N GLU A 142 12.58 -13.59 -5.83
CA GLU A 142 12.84 -14.07 -7.19
C GLU A 142 11.83 -13.54 -8.21
N HIS A 143 10.61 -13.23 -7.76
CA HIS A 143 9.54 -12.66 -8.59
C HIS A 143 9.33 -11.20 -8.22
N TYR A 144 10.40 -10.40 -8.29
CA TYR A 144 10.45 -9.04 -7.73
C TYR A 144 9.33 -8.10 -8.22
N LEU A 145 8.77 -8.32 -9.42
CA LEU A 145 7.65 -7.55 -9.97
C LEU A 145 6.29 -7.93 -9.34
N SER A 146 6.17 -9.09 -8.73
CA SER A 146 4.91 -9.55 -8.12
C SER A 146 4.48 -8.65 -6.97
N PHE A 147 5.42 -8.20 -6.14
CA PHE A 147 5.16 -7.30 -5.02
C PHE A 147 4.58 -5.94 -5.45
N PRO A 148 5.22 -5.15 -6.32
CA PRO A 148 4.67 -3.86 -6.75
C PRO A 148 3.34 -4.01 -7.51
N LEU A 149 3.13 -5.11 -8.24
CA LEU A 149 1.85 -5.39 -8.89
C LEU A 149 0.75 -5.66 -7.86
N ALA A 150 0.98 -6.54 -6.89
CA ALA A 150 0.03 -6.82 -5.81
C ALA A 150 -0.28 -5.54 -5.02
N MET A 151 0.74 -4.74 -4.70
CA MET A 151 0.61 -3.47 -3.99
C MET A 151 -0.22 -2.47 -4.80
N THR A 152 -0.07 -2.45 -6.12
CA THR A 152 -0.86 -1.61 -7.04
C THR A 152 -2.33 -1.97 -6.97
N PHE A 153 -2.67 -3.25 -7.13
CA PHE A 153 -4.06 -3.71 -7.04
C PHE A 153 -4.65 -3.40 -5.67
N PHE A 154 -3.88 -3.60 -4.59
CA PHE A 154 -4.32 -3.25 -3.25
C PHE A 154 -4.60 -1.74 -3.09
N VAL A 155 -3.71 -0.86 -3.55
CA VAL A 155 -3.88 0.60 -3.44
C VAL A 155 -5.11 1.08 -4.24
N ILE A 156 -5.30 0.56 -5.46
CA ILE A 156 -6.49 0.90 -6.26
C ILE A 156 -7.76 0.41 -5.57
N ARG A 157 -7.79 -0.86 -5.14
CA ARG A 157 -8.99 -1.44 -4.52
C ARG A 157 -9.34 -0.78 -3.20
N SER A 158 -8.34 -0.46 -2.39
CA SER A 158 -8.52 0.26 -1.13
C SER A 158 -9.03 1.68 -1.36
N ALA A 159 -8.55 2.37 -2.40
CA ALA A 159 -9.08 3.68 -2.78
C ALA A 159 -10.56 3.62 -3.18
N PHE A 160 -10.97 2.61 -3.95
CA PHE A 160 -12.38 2.43 -4.33
C PHE A 160 -13.26 2.13 -3.13
N GLN A 161 -12.84 1.23 -2.23
CA GLN A 161 -13.57 0.99 -0.97
C GLN A 161 -13.69 2.29 -0.17
N ARG A 162 -12.62 3.09 -0.08
CA ARG A 162 -12.64 4.37 0.61
C ARG A 162 -13.61 5.38 0.00
N CYS A 163 -13.73 5.41 -1.32
CA CYS A 163 -14.69 6.28 -1.99
C CYS A 163 -16.12 5.93 -1.58
N ILE A 164 -16.47 4.65 -1.58
CA ILE A 164 -17.82 4.18 -1.22
C ILE A 164 -18.10 4.40 0.26
N GLU A 165 -17.14 4.10 1.15
CA GLU A 165 -17.27 4.41 2.58
C GLU A 165 -17.51 5.90 2.86
N ILE A 166 -17.04 6.80 1.99
CA ILE A 166 -17.29 8.24 2.10
C ILE A 166 -18.67 8.58 1.53
N ILE A 167 -19.01 8.07 0.35
CA ILE A 167 -20.31 8.29 -0.32
C ILE A 167 -21.46 7.81 0.56
N ASP A 168 -21.35 6.64 1.17
CA ASP A 168 -22.43 6.06 2.00
C ASP A 168 -22.59 6.74 3.37
N ARG A 169 -21.66 7.64 3.74
CA ARG A 169 -21.74 8.44 4.99
C ARG A 169 -22.32 9.84 4.77
N LEU A 170 -22.48 10.27 3.52
CA LEU A 170 -23.06 11.56 3.14
C LEU A 170 -24.59 11.45 3.05
#